data_AF-A0A960LVM0-F1
#
_entry.id   AF-A0A960LVM0-F1
#
_cell.length_a   1.000
_cell.length_b   1.000
_cell.length_c   1.000
_cell.angle_alpha   90.00
_cell.angle_beta   90.00
_cell.angle_gamma   90.00
#
_symmetry.space_group_name_H-M   'P 1'
#
loop_
_entity.id
_entity.type
_entity.pdbx_description
1 polymer ?
#
loop_
_entity_poly.entity_id
_entity_poly.type
_entity_poly.pdbx_seq_one_letter_code
_entity_poly.pdbx_strand_id
1 'polypeptide(L)'
;RAAVFCGLGKPKSFFKTIEKMGIEIAETLILPDHIPPTRRQLIDLAILAEEKGCEILLCSEKDWVKLPEPLKLSLPIAYVKASLQVVAQPENYDELLKKILTLTQGTSS
;
A
#
# COMPACT_ATOMS: atom_id res chain seq x y z
N ARG A 1 -2.57 15.14 -10.78
CA ARG A 1 -3.74 14.74 -9.95
C ARG A 1 -3.92 13.24 -10.07
N ALA A 2 -4.26 12.52 -8.99
CA ALA A 2 -4.30 11.06 -9.00
C ALA A 2 -5.58 10.49 -8.36
N ALA A 3 -5.99 9.32 -8.80
CA ALA A 3 -6.96 8.50 -8.09
C ALA A 3 -6.24 7.36 -7.37
N VAL A 4 -6.69 7.01 -6.17
CA VAL A 4 -5.96 6.12 -5.28
C VAL A 4 -6.82 4.93 -4.89
N PHE A 5 -6.30 3.70 -4.96
CA PHE A 5 -7.02 2.54 -4.45
C PHE A 5 -6.15 1.70 -3.52
N CYS A 6 -6.75 1.18 -2.45
CA CYS A 6 -6.03 0.31 -1.51
C CYS A 6 -6.95 -0.69 -0.80
N GLY A 7 -6.44 -1.91 -0.61
CA GLY A 7 -7.03 -2.98 0.21
C GLY A 7 -6.30 -3.14 1.54
N LEU A 8 -6.10 -2.03 2.26
CA LEU A 8 -5.36 -1.98 3.52
C LEU A 8 -6.30 -1.68 4.69
N GLY A 9 -6.11 -2.34 5.84
CA GLY A 9 -6.84 -2.03 7.08
C GLY A 9 -6.61 -0.62 7.64
N LYS A 10 -5.66 0.17 7.08
CA LYS A 10 -5.38 1.57 7.48
C LYS A 10 -5.21 2.50 6.26
N PRO A 11 -6.28 2.82 5.52
CA PRO A 11 -6.21 3.64 4.29
C PRO A 11 -5.75 5.08 4.58
N LYS A 12 -6.06 5.63 5.75
CA LYS A 12 -5.69 7.01 6.13
C LYS A 12 -4.18 7.27 6.14
N SER A 13 -3.36 6.30 6.54
CA SER A 13 -1.90 6.49 6.56
C SER A 13 -1.34 6.55 5.14
N PHE A 14 -1.94 5.80 4.22
CA PHE A 14 -1.53 5.75 2.83
C PHE A 14 -1.83 7.07 2.11
N PHE A 15 -3.05 7.59 2.28
CA PHE A 15 -3.44 8.88 1.71
C PHE A 15 -2.55 10.03 2.22
N LYS A 16 -2.25 10.06 3.52
CA LYS A 16 -1.31 11.05 4.08
C LYS A 16 0.07 10.98 3.45
N THR A 17 0.57 9.79 3.12
CA THR A 17 1.87 9.65 2.45
C THR A 17 1.82 10.21 1.04
N ILE A 18 0.74 9.97 0.30
CA ILE A 18 0.54 10.50 -1.06
C ILE A 18 0.39 12.03 -1.03
N GLU A 19 -0.40 12.57 -0.11
CA GLU A 19 -0.53 14.01 0.10
C GLU A 19 0.82 14.67 0.46
N LYS A 20 1.63 14.01 1.30
CA LYS A 20 3.00 14.47 1.64
C LYS A 20 3.96 14.48 0.45
N MET A 21 3.70 13.67 -0.59
CA MET A 21 4.46 13.70 -1.84
C MET A 21 4.02 14.85 -2.76
N GLY A 22 3.04 15.67 -2.36
CA GLY A 22 2.50 16.76 -3.16
C GLY A 22 1.48 16.31 -4.20
N ILE A 23 0.96 15.08 -4.09
CA ILE A 23 -0.01 14.52 -5.03
C ILE A 23 -1.43 14.82 -4.53
N GLU A 24 -2.21 15.51 -5.35
CA GLU A 24 -3.63 15.74 -5.09
C GLU A 24 -4.45 14.48 -5.42
N ILE A 25 -5.18 13.99 -4.41
CA ILE A 25 -6.07 12.82 -4.51
C ILE A 25 -7.47 13.31 -4.90
N ALA A 26 -7.94 12.98 -6.10
CA ALA A 26 -9.28 13.39 -6.57
C ALA A 26 -10.36 12.31 -6.40
N GLU A 27 -9.94 11.05 -6.31
CA GLU A 27 -10.83 9.91 -6.15
C GLU A 27 -10.15 8.81 -5.34
N THR A 28 -10.94 8.07 -4.57
CA THR A 28 -10.43 6.94 -3.78
C THR A 28 -11.32 5.71 -3.86
N LEU A 29 -10.71 4.54 -4.07
CA LEU A 29 -11.38 3.24 -3.96
C LEU A 29 -10.81 2.44 -2.80
N ILE A 30 -11.58 2.28 -1.73
CA ILE A 30 -11.20 1.49 -0.57
C ILE A 30 -11.77 0.08 -0.73
N LEU A 31 -10.89 -0.91 -0.81
CA LEU A 31 -11.26 -2.31 -0.93
C LEU A 31 -11.25 -2.99 0.45
N PRO A 32 -12.10 -4.00 0.69
CA PRO A 32 -12.02 -4.80 1.90
C PRO A 32 -10.67 -5.49 2.02
N ASP A 33 -10.17 -5.67 3.26
CA ASP A 33 -8.88 -6.34 3.45
C ASP A 33 -8.93 -7.76 2.86
N HIS A 34 -7.81 -8.17 2.29
CA HIS A 34 -7.61 -9.44 1.59
C HIS A 34 -8.41 -9.67 0.31
N ILE A 35 -9.38 -8.83 -0.06
CA ILE A 35 -10.13 -8.98 -1.31
C ILE A 35 -9.37 -8.31 -2.46
N PRO A 36 -9.04 -9.05 -3.54
CA PRO A 36 -8.39 -8.45 -4.70
C PRO A 36 -9.35 -7.52 -5.46
N PRO A 37 -8.86 -6.42 -6.05
CA PRO A 37 -9.68 -5.57 -6.92
C PRO A 37 -10.15 -6.37 -8.14
N THR A 38 -11.44 -6.28 -8.44
CA THR A 38 -11.96 -6.81 -9.71
C THR A 38 -11.56 -5.91 -10.87
N ARG A 39 -11.43 -6.48 -12.08
CA ARG A 39 -11.19 -5.70 -13.30
C ARG A 39 -12.20 -4.58 -13.49
N ARG A 40 -13.48 -4.86 -13.21
CA ARG A 40 -14.56 -3.89 -13.36
C ARG A 40 -14.35 -2.68 -12.45
N GLN A 41 -14.05 -2.90 -11.18
CA GLN A 41 -13.75 -1.82 -10.24
C GLN A 41 -12.57 -0.95 -10.69
N LEU A 42 -11.52 -1.55 -11.26
CA LEU A 42 -10.36 -0.82 -11.76
C LEU A 42 -10.69 0.01 -13.00
N ILE A 43 -11.51 -0.54 -13.91
CA ILE A 43 -11.98 0.18 -15.11
C ILE A 43 -12.89 1.34 -14.71
N ASP A 44 -13.87 1.08 -13.83
CA ASP A 44 -14.80 2.10 -13.35
C ASP A 44 -14.04 3.23 -12.63
N LEU A 45 -13.03 2.88 -11.82
CA LEU A 45 -12.14 3.86 -11.19
C LEU A 45 -11.33 4.65 -12.22
N ALA A 46 -10.79 4.01 -13.26
CA ALA A 46 -10.03 4.68 -14.31
C ALA A 46 -10.88 5.72 -15.05
N ILE A 47 -12.12 5.36 -15.40
CA ILE A 47 -13.07 6.25 -16.08
C ILE A 47 -13.41 7.44 -15.18
N LEU A 48 -13.77 7.20 -13.92
CA LEU A 48 -14.08 8.27 -12.96
C LEU A 48 -12.88 9.17 -12.70
N ALA A 49 -11.68 8.60 -12.63
CA ALA A 49 -10.45 9.34 -12.46
C ALA A 49 -10.18 10.25 -13.66
N GLU A 50 -10.38 9.75 -14.88
CA GLU A 50 -10.23 10.50 -16.13
C GLU A 50 -11.23 11.67 -16.21
N GLU A 51 -12.50 11.44 -15.87
CA GLU A 51 -13.53 12.49 -15.79
C GLU A 51 -13.18 13.59 -14.77
N LYS A 52 -12.44 13.22 -13.72
CA LYS A 52 -11.94 14.15 -12.69
C LYS A 52 -10.60 14.78 -13.03
N GLY A 53 -10.06 14.55 -14.22
CA GLY A 53 -8.76 15.08 -14.65
C GLY A 53 -7.57 14.46 -13.90
N CYS A 54 -7.70 13.20 -13.46
CA CYS A 54 -6.57 12.45 -12.96
C CYS A 54 -5.74 11.94 -14.14
N GLU A 55 -4.42 11.93 -13.94
CA GLU A 55 -3.47 11.47 -14.95
C GLU A 55 -2.94 10.07 -14.64
N ILE A 56 -3.19 9.57 -13.42
CA ILE A 56 -2.62 8.32 -12.92
C ILE A 56 -3.48 7.69 -11.83
N LEU A 57 -3.47 6.35 -11.80
CA LEU A 57 -3.98 5.54 -10.70
C LEU A 57 -2.84 5.09 -9.80
N LEU A 58 -2.99 5.27 -8.48
CA LEU A 58 -2.01 4.87 -7.47
C LEU A 58 -2.57 3.78 -6.57
N CYS A 59 -1.77 2.76 -6.30
CA CYS A 59 -2.11 1.72 -5.33
C CYS A 59 -0.95 1.32 -4.42
N SER A 60 -1.23 0.48 -3.43
CA SER A 60 -0.17 -0.09 -2.59
C SER A 60 0.54 -1.24 -3.32
N GLU A 61 1.80 -1.52 -2.98
CA GLU A 61 2.54 -2.67 -3.50
C GLU A 61 1.80 -4.01 -3.27
N LYS A 62 1.12 -4.16 -2.12
CA LYS A 62 0.32 -5.35 -1.78
C LYS A 62 -0.87 -5.53 -2.72
N ASP A 63 -1.45 -4.43 -3.20
CA ASP A 63 -2.57 -4.46 -4.15
C ASP A 63 -2.08 -4.63 -5.59
N TRP A 64 -0.92 -4.05 -5.92
CA TRP A 64 -0.26 -4.20 -7.22
C TRP A 64 -0.01 -5.67 -7.59
N VAL A 65 0.53 -6.46 -6.66
CA VAL A 65 0.81 -7.90 -6.88
C VAL A 65 -0.44 -8.75 -7.06
N LYS A 66 -1.63 -8.21 -6.73
CA LYS A 66 -2.92 -8.89 -6.89
C LYS A 66 -3.68 -8.44 -8.14
N LEU A 67 -3.08 -7.58 -8.96
CA LEU A 67 -3.76 -7.06 -10.14
C LEU A 67 -4.00 -8.17 -11.18
N PRO A 68 -5.20 -8.22 -11.76
CA PRO A 68 -5.56 -9.26 -12.73
C PRO A 68 -4.95 -8.97 -14.12
N GLU A 69 -3.86 -9.65 -14.47
CA GLU A 69 -3.23 -9.55 -15.80
C GLU A 69 -3.94 -10.41 -16.86
N PRO A 70 -4.07 -9.94 -18.12
CA PRO A 70 -3.76 -8.60 -18.61
C PRO A 70 -4.80 -7.56 -18.16
N LEU A 71 -4.33 -6.38 -17.76
CA LEU A 71 -5.18 -5.25 -17.35
C LEU A 71 -4.95 -4.09 -18.32
N LYS A 72 -6.01 -3.63 -18.97
CA LYS A 72 -5.98 -2.47 -19.87
C LYS A 72 -6.90 -1.40 -19.31
N LEU A 73 -6.33 -0.27 -18.91
CA LEU A 73 -7.04 0.89 -18.35
C LEU A 73 -6.82 2.10 -19.26
N SER A 74 -7.69 3.10 -19.18
CA SER A 74 -7.50 4.38 -19.89
C SER A 74 -6.34 5.19 -19.31
N LEU A 75 -6.08 5.04 -18.01
CA LEU A 75 -5.01 5.71 -17.29
C LEU A 75 -3.86 4.77 -16.94
N PRO A 76 -2.61 5.27 -16.90
CA PRO A 76 -1.49 4.52 -16.34
C PRO A 76 -1.72 4.25 -14.86
N ILE A 77 -1.20 3.11 -14.41
CA ILE A 77 -1.26 2.68 -13.02
C ILE A 77 0.16 2.55 -12.46
N ALA A 78 0.38 3.06 -11.26
CA ALA A 78 1.61 2.92 -10.51
C ALA A 78 1.32 2.51 -9.07
N TYR A 79 2.34 2.01 -8.39
CA TYR A 79 2.24 1.64 -6.98
C TYR A 79 3.23 2.45 -6.14
N VAL A 80 2.85 2.73 -4.90
CA VAL A 80 3.72 3.36 -3.91
C VAL A 80 4.37 2.27 -3.08
N LYS A 81 5.70 2.20 -3.13
CA LYS A 81 6.50 1.32 -2.31
C LYS A 81 6.72 1.94 -0.94
N ALA A 82 6.23 1.29 0.11
CA ALA A 82 6.53 1.71 1.48
C ALA A 82 7.97 1.29 1.82
N SER A 83 8.88 2.25 1.98
CA SER A 83 10.19 1.98 2.56
C SER A 83 10.05 1.85 4.08
N LEU A 84 10.35 0.68 4.62
CA LEU A 84 10.47 0.50 6.07
C LEU A 84 11.74 1.19 6.54
N GLN A 85 11.61 2.23 7.35
CA GLN A 85 12.74 2.85 8.03
C GLN A 85 12.68 2.44 9.51
N VAL A 86 13.56 1.53 9.92
CA VAL A 86 13.68 1.12 11.33
C VAL A 86 14.37 2.27 12.08
N VAL A 87 13.59 3.07 12.79
CA VAL A 87 14.12 4.06 13.73
C VAL A 87 14.25 3.35 15.08
N ALA A 88 15.45 2.91 15.38
CA ALA A 88 15.76 2.43 16.71
C ALA A 88 16.63 3.45 17.45
N GLN A 89 16.01 4.08 18.43
CA GLN A 89 16.28 3.75 19.83
C GLN A 89 17.62 3.02 20.10
N PRO A 90 18.82 3.63 20.12
CA PRO A 90 20.08 2.90 20.35
C PRO A 90 20.14 2.13 21.68
N GLU A 91 19.20 2.38 22.60
CA GLU A 91 19.32 2.03 24.00
C GLU A 91 18.97 0.56 24.31
N ASN A 92 18.31 -0.18 23.40
CA ASN A 92 17.76 -1.51 23.74
C ASN A 92 18.03 -2.63 22.73
N TYR A 93 18.91 -2.44 21.74
CA TYR A 93 19.24 -3.50 20.77
C TYR A 93 19.85 -4.74 21.45
N ASP A 94 20.78 -4.52 22.38
CA ASP A 94 21.49 -5.62 23.04
C ASP A 94 20.58 -6.42 23.98
N GLU A 95 19.60 -5.78 24.62
CA GLU A 95 18.63 -6.48 25.47
C GLU A 95 17.65 -7.34 24.66
N LEU A 96 17.20 -6.83 23.51
CA LEU A 96 16.28 -7.54 22.61
C LEU A 96 16.96 -8.77 22.00
N LEU A 97 18.22 -8.63 21.58
CA LEU A 97 19.02 -9.76 21.06
C LEU A 97 19.29 -10.81 22.13
N LYS A 98 19.60 -10.41 23.37
CA LYS A 98 19.77 -11.36 24.49
C LYS A 98 18.48 -12.14 24.79
N LYS A 99 17.30 -11.51 24.78
CA LYS A 99 16.03 -12.20 25.01
C LYS A 99 15.72 -13.24 23.94
N ILE A 100 15.96 -12.93 22.66
CA ILE A 100 15.70 -13.87 21.55
C ILE A 100 16.67 -15.06 21.62
N LEU A 101 17.96 -14.83 21.88
CA LEU A 101 18.95 -15.91 22.00
C LEU A 101 18.71 -16.85 23.20
N THR A 102 18.16 -16.32 24.29
CA THR A 102 17.88 -17.12 25.50
C THR A 102 16.66 -18.04 25.30
N LEU A 103 15.67 -17.62 24.50
CA LEU A 103 14.47 -18.41 24.23
C LEU A 103 14.73 -19.60 23.28
N THR A 104 15.75 -19.53 22.43
CA THR A 104 16.11 -20.62 21.50
C THR A 104 16.96 -21.73 22.11
N GLN A 105 17.53 -21.52 23.29
CA GLN A 105 18.40 -22.49 23.99
C GLN A 105 17.66 -23.35 25.02
N GLY A 106 16.33 -23.21 25.13
CA GLY A 106 15.54 -23.72 26.26
C GLY A 106 14.47 -24.77 25.90
N THR A 107 14.67 -25.61 24.88
CA THR A 107 13.84 -26.81 24.67
C THR A 107 14.69 -27.97 24.13
N SER A 108 15.49 -28.57 25.00
CA SER A 108 15.97 -29.94 24.80
C SER A 108 16.11 -30.58 26.18
N SER A 109 15.02 -31.20 26.62
CA SER A 109 14.98 -32.30 27.57
C SER A 109 13.76 -33.15 27.21
#